data_AF-A0A164EF00-F1
#
_entry.id   AF-A0A164EF00-F1
#
_cell.length_a   1.000
_cell.length_b   1.000
_cell.length_c   1.000
_cell.angle_alpha   90.00
_cell.angle_beta   90.00
_cell.angle_gamma   90.00
#
_symmetry.space_group_name_H-M   'P 1'
#
loop_
_entity.id
_entity.type
_entity.pdbx_description
1 polymer ?
#
loop_
_entity_poly.entity_id
_entity_poly.type
_entity_poly.pdbx_seq_one_letter_code
_entity_poly.pdbx_strand_id
1 'polypeptide(L)'
;AILQRGVHITSCPKQENIYESLVIYRDAKREGLKNKGKSAKAIADPTIAKHFASNRRRKLVNRTQVCKSVNMVRAKTRPKNPKTLDFTFEDDEFPDGLNLHDVVTAKRRHIVCFTNKQARL
;
A
#
# COMPACT_ATOMS: atom_id res chain seq x y z
N ALA A 1 13.24 34.06 -4.55
CA ALA A 1 14.39 33.14 -4.66
C ALA A 1 14.75 32.64 -3.26
N ILE A 2 14.87 31.33 -3.02
CA ILE A 2 15.28 30.82 -1.69
C ILE A 2 16.82 30.78 -1.67
N LEU A 3 17.41 31.80 -1.05
CA LEU A 3 18.86 32.04 -0.93
C LEU A 3 19.37 31.58 0.44
N GLN A 4 19.38 30.27 0.66
CA GLN A 4 20.35 29.54 1.50
C GLN A 4 19.77 28.16 1.82
N ARG A 5 20.42 27.13 1.29
CA ARG A 5 20.17 25.73 1.65
C ARG A 5 21.18 25.38 2.74
N GLY A 6 20.69 24.84 3.85
CA GLY A 6 21.47 24.61 5.08
C GLY A 6 22.82 23.94 4.87
N VAL A 7 23.76 24.27 5.76
CA VAL A 7 25.15 23.79 5.74
C VAL A 7 25.18 22.28 5.99
N HIS A 8 25.82 21.54 5.08
CA HIS A 8 26.00 20.09 5.20
C HIS A 8 27.07 19.79 6.26
N ILE A 9 26.75 18.94 7.25
CA ILE A 9 27.74 18.46 8.23
C ILE A 9 28.72 17.55 7.49
N THR A 10 30.03 17.77 7.64
CA THR A 10 31.10 17.04 6.92
C THR A 10 31.15 15.54 7.23
N SER A 11 30.67 15.12 8.41
CA SER A 11 30.59 13.72 8.82
C SER A 11 29.45 12.94 8.15
N CYS A 12 28.52 13.62 7.49
CA CYS A 12 27.44 12.97 6.78
C CYS A 12 27.86 12.80 5.31
N PRO A 13 27.75 11.61 4.70
CA PRO A 13 27.99 11.46 3.27
C PRO A 13 26.90 12.19 2.50
N LYS A 14 27.30 12.97 1.49
CA LYS A 14 26.37 13.72 0.63
C LYS A 14 25.45 12.75 -0.10
N GLN A 15 24.19 12.69 0.30
CA GLN A 15 23.22 11.82 -0.32
C GLN A 15 22.71 12.48 -1.61
N GLU A 16 22.94 11.84 -2.75
CA GLU A 16 22.43 12.33 -4.02
C GLU A 16 20.89 12.44 -4.00
N ASN A 17 20.36 13.55 -4.52
CA ASN A 17 18.93 13.76 -4.72
C ASN A 17 18.07 13.68 -3.43
N ILE A 18 18.62 14.13 -2.29
CA ILE A 18 17.90 14.09 -1.00
C ILE A 18 16.63 14.93 -1.01
N TYR A 19 16.64 16.12 -1.62
CA TYR A 19 15.50 17.03 -1.66
C TYR A 19 14.35 16.44 -2.49
N GLU A 20 14.68 15.87 -3.64
CA GLU A 20 13.76 15.17 -4.51
C GLU A 20 13.12 13.98 -3.80
N SER A 21 13.93 13.20 -3.08
CA SER A 21 13.47 12.08 -2.27
C SER A 21 12.47 12.56 -1.22
N LEU A 22 12.78 13.65 -0.51
CA LEU A 22 11.88 14.26 0.49
C LEU A 22 10.56 14.72 -0.13
N VAL A 23 10.57 15.28 -1.34
CA VAL A 23 9.35 15.67 -2.07
C VAL A 23 8.50 14.45 -2.39
N ILE A 24 9.09 13.35 -2.85
CA ILE A 24 8.36 12.10 -3.12
C ILE A 24 7.70 11.56 -1.84
N TYR A 25 8.43 11.53 -0.71
CA TYR A 25 7.88 11.11 0.57
C TYR A 25 6.74 12.02 1.05
N ARG A 26 6.89 13.35 0.88
CA ARG A 26 5.86 14.33 1.27
C ARG A 26 4.59 14.11 0.46
N ASP A 27 4.71 13.98 -0.85
CA ASP A 27 3.57 13.84 -1.75
C ASP A 27 2.87 12.48 -1.52
N ALA A 28 3.64 11.41 -1.35
CA ALA A 28 3.10 10.08 -1.02
C ALA A 28 2.33 10.09 0.31
N LYS A 29 2.86 10.74 1.36
CA LYS A 29 2.15 10.88 2.65
C LYS A 29 0.85 11.66 2.49
N ARG A 30 0.86 12.77 1.74
CA ARG A 30 -0.33 13.60 1.49
C ARG A 30 -1.41 12.80 0.76
N GLU A 31 -1.05 12.08 -0.30
CA GLU A 31 -1.99 11.23 -1.03
C GLU A 31 -2.45 10.02 -0.20
N GLY A 32 -1.56 9.50 0.64
CA GLY A 32 -1.87 8.47 1.62
C GLY A 32 -2.99 8.87 2.58
N LEU A 33 -2.99 10.12 3.03
CA LEU A 33 -4.03 10.66 3.92
C LEU A 33 -5.37 10.89 3.24
N LYS A 34 -5.37 11.29 1.96
CA LYS A 34 -6.59 11.49 1.17
C LYS A 34 -7.25 10.17 0.78
N ASN A 35 -6.46 9.17 0.36
CA ASN A 35 -6.95 7.95 -0.25
C ASN A 35 -6.86 6.74 0.71
N LYS A 36 -7.49 6.79 1.88
CA LYS A 36 -7.34 5.76 2.94
C LYS A 36 -7.74 4.34 2.50
N GLY A 37 -8.67 4.21 1.55
CA GLY A 37 -9.11 2.91 1.00
C GLY A 37 -8.14 2.25 0.01
N LYS A 38 -7.13 2.98 -0.49
CA LYS A 38 -6.13 2.41 -1.41
C LYS A 38 -4.94 1.84 -0.65
N SER A 39 -4.39 0.73 -1.15
CA SER A 39 -3.16 0.15 -0.61
C SER A 39 -1.99 1.14 -0.71
N ALA A 40 -1.02 1.06 0.21
CA ALA A 40 0.14 1.95 0.18
C ALA A 40 0.94 1.84 -1.12
N LYS A 41 1.00 0.64 -1.72
CA LYS A 41 1.62 0.39 -3.02
C LYS A 41 0.91 1.13 -4.15
N ALA A 42 -0.43 1.11 -4.17
CA ALA A 42 -1.23 1.84 -5.16
C ALA A 42 -1.09 3.37 -5.06
N ILE A 43 -0.60 3.89 -3.93
CA ILE A 43 -0.26 5.32 -3.75
C ILE A 43 1.21 5.60 -4.10
N ALA A 44 2.12 4.73 -3.65
CA ALA A 44 3.55 4.92 -3.82
C ALA A 44 3.98 4.81 -5.29
N ASP A 45 3.50 3.80 -6.02
CA ASP A 45 3.97 3.53 -7.39
C ASP A 45 3.66 4.69 -8.37
N PRO A 46 2.43 5.25 -8.42
CA PRO A 46 2.14 6.38 -9.30
C PRO A 46 2.90 7.65 -8.89
N THR A 47 3.09 7.86 -7.57
CA THR A 47 3.82 9.02 -7.04
C THR A 47 5.30 8.95 -7.45
N ILE A 48 5.92 7.79 -7.27
CA ILE A 48 7.29 7.53 -7.70
C ILE A 48 7.38 7.73 -9.21
N ALA A 49 6.53 7.06 -10.00
CA ALA A 49 6.56 7.15 -11.47
C ALA A 49 6.44 8.59 -11.99
N LYS A 50 5.58 9.44 -11.40
CA LYS A 50 5.44 10.86 -11.78
C LYS A 50 6.74 11.65 -11.59
N HIS A 51 7.46 11.39 -10.50
CA HIS A 51 8.74 12.04 -10.20
C HIS A 51 9.92 11.47 -11.01
N PHE A 52 9.82 10.24 -11.51
CA PHE A 52 10.81 9.65 -12.43
C PHE A 52 10.59 10.02 -13.89
N ALA A 53 9.33 10.11 -14.34
CA ALA A 53 8.99 10.52 -15.70
C ALA A 53 9.54 11.92 -16.03
N SER A 54 9.62 12.79 -15.02
CA SER A 54 10.19 14.14 -15.14
C SER A 54 11.71 14.19 -15.11
N ASN A 55 12.42 13.13 -14.67
CA ASN A 55 13.89 13.10 -14.66
C ASN A 55 14.46 11.68 -14.60
N ARG A 56 14.69 11.08 -15.77
CA ARG A 56 15.08 9.66 -15.94
C ARG A 56 16.49 9.30 -15.43
N ARG A 57 17.36 10.27 -15.17
CA ARG A 57 18.73 10.03 -14.66
C ARG A 57 18.80 9.86 -13.14
N ARG A 58 17.66 9.92 -12.44
CA ARG A 58 17.61 9.85 -10.98
C ARG A 58 17.65 8.42 -10.46
N LYS A 59 18.23 8.26 -9.27
CA LYS A 59 18.16 7.01 -8.50
C LYS A 59 16.76 6.86 -7.91
N LEU A 60 16.15 5.69 -8.12
CA LEU A 60 14.85 5.33 -7.55
C LEU A 60 14.87 5.35 -6.03
N VAL A 61 13.95 6.11 -5.43
CA VAL A 61 13.68 6.00 -4.00
C VAL A 61 13.20 4.58 -3.70
N ASN A 62 13.58 4.07 -2.53
CA ASN A 62 13.18 2.73 -2.13
C ASN A 62 11.66 2.68 -1.94
N ARG A 63 10.97 2.01 -2.87
CA ARG A 63 9.52 1.82 -2.87
C ARG A 63 8.99 1.33 -1.53
N THR A 64 9.64 0.36 -0.91
CA THR A 64 9.24 -0.22 0.38
C THR A 64 9.24 0.85 1.47
N GLN A 65 10.23 1.75 1.47
CA GLN A 65 10.29 2.86 2.42
C GLN A 65 9.19 3.90 2.16
N VAL A 66 8.87 4.19 0.90
CA VAL A 66 7.74 5.07 0.56
C VAL A 66 6.43 4.48 1.07
N CYS A 67 6.18 3.19 0.82
CA CYS A 67 5.00 2.48 1.34
C CYS A 67 4.93 2.51 2.89
N LYS A 68 6.05 2.26 3.57
CA LYS A 68 6.13 2.37 5.04
C LYS A 68 5.75 3.77 5.53
N SER A 69 6.23 4.81 4.85
CA SER A 69 5.94 6.19 5.21
C SER A 69 4.44 6.55 5.09
N VAL A 70 3.75 5.99 4.08
CA VAL A 70 2.30 6.13 3.88
C VAL A 70 1.54 5.43 5.00
N ASN A 71 1.94 4.20 5.36
CA ASN A 71 1.29 3.46 6.44
C ASN A 71 1.49 4.15 7.80
N MET A 72 2.71 4.64 8.06
CA MET A 72 3.04 5.38 9.27
C MET A 72 2.17 6.63 9.45
N VAL A 73 2.02 7.45 8.40
CA VAL A 73 1.22 8.68 8.52
C VAL A 73 -0.26 8.34 8.74
N ARG A 74 -0.78 7.28 8.11
CA ARG A 74 -2.13 6.80 8.35
C ARG A 74 -2.32 6.29 9.77
N ALA A 75 -1.36 5.51 10.29
CA ALA A 75 -1.39 4.98 11.64
C ALA A 75 -1.47 6.11 12.69
N LYS A 76 -0.72 7.20 12.49
CA LYS A 76 -0.79 8.39 13.36
C LYS A 76 -2.14 9.11 13.33
N THR A 77 -2.92 8.93 12.26
CA THR A 77 -4.28 9.49 12.14
C THR A 77 -5.39 8.52 12.54
N ARG A 78 -5.04 7.32 13.05
CA ARG A 78 -6.05 6.40 13.58
C ARG A 78 -6.60 6.94 14.90
N PRO A 79 -7.89 6.76 15.18
CA PRO A 79 -8.45 7.07 16.49
C PRO A 79 -7.74 6.24 17.58
N LYS A 80 -7.59 6.82 18.77
CA LYS A 80 -6.85 6.24 19.91
C LYS A 80 -7.41 4.87 20.34
N ASN A 81 -8.73 4.72 20.22
CA ASN A 81 -9.45 3.46 20.41
C ASN A 81 -10.10 3.08 19.08
N PRO A 82 -9.39 2.36 18.19
CA PRO A 82 -10.04 1.82 17.00
C PRO A 82 -11.15 0.87 17.47
N LYS A 83 -12.38 1.05 16.98
CA LYS A 83 -13.43 0.06 17.19
C LYS A 83 -12.94 -1.24 16.56
N THR A 84 -12.70 -2.24 17.38
CA THR A 84 -12.54 -3.61 16.91
C THR A 84 -13.86 -3.99 16.27
N LEU A 85 -13.84 -4.31 14.99
CA LEU A 85 -14.98 -4.97 14.35
C LEU A 85 -14.85 -6.43 14.70
N ASP A 86 -15.50 -6.83 15.78
CA ASP A 86 -15.63 -8.23 16.15
C ASP A 86 -16.77 -8.80 15.31
N PHE A 87 -16.40 -9.52 14.25
CA PHE A 87 -17.35 -10.31 13.49
C PHE A 87 -17.57 -11.59 14.28
N THR A 88 -18.75 -11.71 14.87
CA THR A 88 -19.28 -13.00 15.29
C THR A 88 -20.04 -13.54 14.08
N PHE A 89 -19.59 -14.69 13.57
CA PHE A 89 -20.43 -15.44 12.64
C PHE A 89 -21.52 -16.06 13.53
N GLU A 90 -22.78 -15.68 13.29
CA GLU A 90 -23.91 -16.21 14.06
C GLU A 90 -24.06 -17.72 13.84
N ASP A 91 -23.59 -18.19 12.68
CA ASP A 91 -23.53 -19.60 12.32
C ASP A 91 -22.15 -19.94 11.75
N ASP A 92 -21.58 -21.07 12.17
CA ASP A 92 -20.47 -21.74 11.47
C ASP A 92 -20.95 -22.33 10.11
N GLU A 93 -22.18 -22.03 9.70
CA GLU A 93 -22.81 -22.56 8.51
C GLU A 93 -22.30 -21.84 7.25
N PHE A 94 -22.08 -22.65 6.21
CA PHE A 94 -21.78 -22.12 4.90
C PHE A 94 -22.96 -21.28 4.41
N PRO A 95 -22.72 -20.05 3.94
CA PRO A 95 -23.80 -19.15 3.55
C PRO A 95 -24.65 -19.75 2.43
N ASP A 96 -25.97 -19.68 2.59
CA ASP A 96 -26.94 -20.18 1.62
C ASP A 96 -26.64 -19.68 0.20
N GLY A 97 -26.56 -20.61 -0.74
CA GLY A 97 -26.24 -20.34 -2.14
C GLY A 97 -24.75 -20.32 -2.49
N LEU A 98 -23.85 -20.54 -1.52
CA LEU A 98 -22.44 -20.85 -1.75
C LEU A 98 -22.23 -22.37 -1.78
N ASN A 99 -22.01 -22.93 -2.96
CA ASN A 99 -21.67 -24.34 -3.13
C ASN A 99 -20.16 -24.53 -2.92
N LEU A 100 -19.80 -25.61 -2.23
CA LEU A 100 -18.42 -26.04 -2.04
C LEU A 100 -18.22 -27.40 -2.69
N HIS A 101 -17.21 -27.51 -3.55
CA HIS A 101 -16.76 -28.77 -4.12
C HIS A 101 -15.33 -29.04 -3.68
N ASP A 102 -15.15 -30.20 -3.05
CA ASP A 102 -13.84 -30.76 -2.73
C ASP A 102 -13.41 -31.68 -3.87
N VAL A 103 -12.48 -31.21 -4.70
CA VAL A 103 -12.07 -31.89 -5.93
C VAL A 103 -10.63 -32.37 -5.78
N VAL A 104 -10.39 -33.64 -6.06
CA VAL A 104 -9.04 -34.21 -6.12
C VAL A 104 -8.65 -34.41 -7.58
N THR A 105 -7.65 -33.67 -8.05
CA THR A 105 -7.10 -33.80 -9.41
C THR A 105 -5.63 -34.16 -9.35
N ALA A 106 -5.26 -35.28 -9.97
CA ALA A 106 -3.88 -35.68 -10.27
C ALA A 106 -2.86 -35.35 -9.15
N LYS A 107 -3.17 -35.74 -7.90
CA LYS A 107 -2.36 -35.58 -6.67
C LYS A 107 -2.51 -34.26 -5.89
N ARG A 108 -3.45 -33.37 -6.23
CA ARG A 108 -3.75 -32.16 -5.47
C ARG A 108 -5.23 -32.08 -5.11
N ARG A 109 -5.50 -31.69 -3.86
CA ARG A 109 -6.83 -31.40 -3.33
C ARG A 109 -7.11 -29.92 -3.54
N HIS A 110 -8.27 -29.62 -4.11
CA HIS A 110 -8.74 -28.27 -4.38
C HIS A 110 -10.10 -28.09 -3.72
N ILE A 111 -10.24 -27.01 -2.96
CA ILE A 111 -11.54 -26.56 -2.45
C ILE A 111 -12.03 -25.46 -3.39
N VAL A 112 -13.14 -25.71 -4.08
CA VAL A 112 -13.74 -24.77 -5.03
C VAL A 112 -15.05 -24.26 -4.43
N CYS A 113 -15.12 -22.96 -4.17
CA CYS A 113 -16.33 -22.30 -3.69
C CYS A 113 -16.94 -21.47 -4.83
N PHE A 114 -18.23 -21.67 -5.12
CA PHE A 114 -18.93 -20.94 -6.18
C PHE A 114 -20.41 -20.73 -5.88
N THR A 115 -21.01 -19.74 -6.51
CA THR A 115 -22.45 -19.49 -6.44
C THR A 115 -23.18 -20.13 -7.62
N ASN A 116 -24.49 -20.37 -7.49
CA ASN A 116 -25.33 -20.87 -8.60
C ASN A 116 -25.27 -19.99 -9.86
N LYS A 117 -24.99 -18.69 -9.72
CA LYS A 117 -24.76 -17.79 -10.86
C LYS A 117 -23.46 -18.10 -11.61
N GLN A 118 -22.42 -18.52 -10.89
CA GLN A 118 -21.11 -18.85 -11.46
C GLN A 118 -21.08 -20.26 -12.08
N ALA A 119 -21.96 -21.16 -11.63
CA ALA A 119 -22.06 -22.53 -12.15
C ALA A 119 -22.79 -22.66 -13.51
N ARG A 120 -23.49 -21.62 -13.96
CA ARG A 120 -24.32 -21.63 -15.19
C ARG A 120 -23.55 -21.22 -16.46
N LEU A 121 -22.25 -21.50 -16.53
CA LEU A 121 -21.43 -21.25 -17.73
C LEU A 121 -21.31 -22.51 -18.59
#